data_AF-A0AAJ6PC71-F1
#
_entry.id   AF-A0AAJ6PC71-F1
#
_cell.length_a   1.000
_cell.length_b   1.000
_cell.length_c   1.000
_cell.angle_alpha   90.00
_cell.angle_beta   90.00
_cell.angle_gamma   90.00
#
_symmetry.space_group_name_H-M   'P 1'
#
loop_
_entity.id
_entity.type
_entity.pdbx_description
1 polymer ?
#
loop_
_entity_poly.entity_id
_entity_poly.type
_entity_poly.pdbx_seq_one_letter_code
_entity_poly.pdbx_strand_id
1 'polypeptide(L)'
;MSQVDLDKLDREPWGSLIKQIQGDISAGQNPKVFLCGSIFGGTGASGLPTIARLIDNKLKRINVRDRIKIGCLFVLPYFGFSPPAGEDPDGIYARSEQFSLNTEAALRYYVTQGQEIFDAVYLLGNENFSQVQFSIGKNSQRNQPHFIELYAGLAARHFLLTPPPQKGAVVLISRENRNMLTWEDIADTDEVKQKLINATRFAYAWLVEIASELTNARKQGADRFGRLAPWLTRFYRTNSNQTNLPDFSEAKEQQAIQIINRWCQEYLRWLSAIHQCDSERVALFNTDIFSNLDKQLKEEEQNNLVIGDNRDRTRKAQDNPKRLKERLNPNQITPPNQGTMGLAKAVYLELSNLWGTN
;
A
#
# COMPACT_ATOMS: atom_id res chain seq x y z
N MET A 1 -1.47 -29.74 27.28
CA MET A 1 -2.19 -28.52 26.86
C MET A 1 -1.74 -27.38 27.77
N SER A 2 -0.86 -26.48 27.32
CA SER A 2 -0.49 -25.32 28.13
C SER A 2 -1.73 -24.42 28.26
N GLN A 3 -2.13 -24.09 29.50
CA GLN A 3 -3.09 -23.03 29.76
C GLN A 3 -2.53 -21.75 29.13
N VAL A 4 -3.07 -21.38 27.97
CA VAL A 4 -2.73 -20.09 27.38
C VAL A 4 -3.53 -19.06 28.18
N ASP A 5 -2.82 -18.28 28.97
CA ASP A 5 -3.38 -17.27 29.86
C ASP A 5 -4.12 -16.18 29.05
N LEU A 6 -5.45 -16.36 28.92
CA LEU A 6 -6.35 -15.45 28.22
C LEU A 6 -6.43 -14.07 28.89
N ASP A 7 -6.00 -13.95 30.14
CA ASP A 7 -6.04 -12.70 30.89
C ASP A 7 -4.91 -11.76 30.41
N LYS A 8 -3.91 -12.27 29.67
CA LYS A 8 -2.95 -11.44 28.93
C LYS A 8 -3.60 -10.63 27.82
N LEU A 9 -4.74 -11.05 27.28
CA LEU A 9 -5.49 -10.29 26.27
C LEU A 9 -6.28 -9.12 26.87
N ASP A 10 -6.33 -9.00 28.20
CA ASP A 10 -6.91 -7.83 28.87
C ASP A 10 -5.91 -6.67 29.01
N ARG A 11 -4.65 -6.90 28.65
CA ARG A 11 -3.58 -5.90 28.64
C ARG A 11 -3.36 -5.31 27.25
N GLU A 12 -2.77 -4.12 27.18
CA GLU A 12 -2.43 -3.48 25.91
C GLU A 12 -1.40 -4.29 25.10
N PRO A 13 -1.48 -4.30 23.75
CA PRO A 13 -2.49 -3.61 22.91
C PRO A 13 -3.83 -4.37 22.75
N TRP A 14 -3.90 -5.60 23.25
CA TRP A 14 -5.04 -6.51 23.01
C TRP A 14 -6.32 -6.08 23.73
N GLY A 15 -6.21 -5.53 24.93
CA GLY A 15 -7.34 -5.04 25.71
C GLY A 15 -8.11 -3.95 24.96
N SER A 16 -7.41 -3.00 24.34
CA SER A 16 -8.02 -1.97 23.50
C SER A 16 -8.69 -2.56 22.25
N LEU A 17 -8.04 -3.52 21.58
CA LEU A 17 -8.65 -4.21 20.43
C LEU A 17 -9.97 -4.89 20.80
N ILE A 18 -10.00 -5.66 21.89
CA ILE A 18 -11.21 -6.37 22.33
C ILE A 18 -12.32 -5.39 22.72
N LYS A 19 -11.99 -4.30 23.43
CA LYS A 19 -12.96 -3.25 23.78
C LYS A 19 -13.54 -2.58 22.53
N GLN A 20 -12.72 -2.30 21.53
CA GLN A 20 -13.18 -1.70 20.27
C GLN A 20 -14.14 -2.65 19.54
N ILE A 21 -13.80 -3.94 19.44
CA ILE A 21 -14.70 -4.96 18.86
C ILE A 21 -16.04 -4.99 19.59
N GLN A 22 -16.04 -4.96 20.93
CA GLN A 22 -17.29 -4.96 21.71
C GLN A 22 -18.10 -3.66 21.48
N GLY A 23 -17.43 -2.52 21.38
CA GLY A 23 -18.04 -1.23 21.09
C GLY A 23 -18.73 -1.21 19.74
N ASP A 24 -18.03 -1.65 18.68
CA ASP A 24 -18.56 -1.72 17.32
C ASP A 24 -19.79 -2.64 17.23
N ILE A 25 -19.73 -3.81 17.88
CA ILE A 25 -20.86 -4.75 17.95
C ILE A 25 -22.04 -4.14 18.70
N SER A 26 -21.79 -3.44 19.81
CA SER A 26 -22.84 -2.79 20.59
C SER A 26 -23.50 -1.64 19.81
N ALA A 27 -22.77 -1.01 18.90
CA ALA A 27 -23.26 -0.02 17.96
C ALA A 27 -23.96 -0.62 16.71
N GLY A 28 -24.14 -1.95 16.65
CA GLY A 28 -24.79 -2.64 15.53
C GLY A 28 -23.91 -2.81 14.28
N GLN A 29 -22.59 -2.64 14.41
CA GLN A 29 -21.64 -2.85 13.32
C GLN A 29 -21.20 -4.32 13.24
N ASN A 30 -20.60 -4.67 12.10
CA ASN A 30 -20.08 -6.01 11.83
C ASN A 30 -18.54 -5.95 11.73
N PRO A 31 -17.80 -5.99 12.86
CA PRO A 31 -16.35 -5.86 12.84
C PRO A 31 -15.69 -7.02 12.08
N LYS A 32 -14.53 -6.72 11.53
CA LYS A 32 -13.68 -7.66 10.78
C LYS A 32 -12.25 -7.56 11.30
N VAL A 33 -11.63 -8.70 11.57
CA VAL A 33 -10.22 -8.80 11.94
C VAL A 33 -9.49 -9.56 10.83
N PHE A 34 -8.41 -8.97 10.30
CA PHE A 34 -7.59 -9.61 9.29
C PHE A 34 -6.18 -9.79 9.84
N LEU A 35 -5.76 -11.04 10.02
CA LEU A 35 -4.43 -11.39 10.48
C LEU A 35 -3.53 -11.63 9.27
N CYS A 36 -2.30 -11.13 9.30
CA CYS A 36 -1.34 -11.31 8.21
C CYS A 36 -0.01 -11.77 8.79
N GLY A 37 0.57 -12.81 8.19
CA GLY A 37 1.92 -13.23 8.53
C GLY A 37 2.48 -14.27 7.58
N SER A 38 3.82 -14.30 7.50
CA SER A 38 4.54 -15.36 6.79
C SER A 38 4.55 -16.65 7.60
N ILE A 39 4.21 -17.77 6.98
CA ILE A 39 4.20 -19.10 7.65
C ILE A 39 5.40 -19.98 7.29
N PHE A 40 6.38 -19.43 6.55
CA PHE A 40 7.58 -20.15 6.12
C PHE A 40 8.82 -19.90 6.99
N GLY A 41 8.86 -18.78 7.71
CA GLY A 41 9.90 -18.48 8.70
C GLY A 41 9.52 -18.97 10.11
N GLY A 42 10.51 -19.13 11.00
CA GLY A 42 10.30 -19.73 12.33
C GLY A 42 9.32 -18.98 13.25
N THR A 43 9.43 -17.65 13.35
CA THR A 43 8.56 -16.84 14.23
C THR A 43 7.14 -16.74 13.70
N GLY A 44 6.98 -16.50 12.40
CA GLY A 44 5.65 -16.33 11.80
C GLY A 44 4.84 -17.63 11.76
N ALA A 45 5.49 -18.76 11.44
CA ALA A 45 4.86 -20.07 11.40
C ALA A 45 4.26 -20.50 12.76
N SER A 46 4.92 -20.14 13.87
CA SER A 46 4.47 -20.48 15.23
C SER A 46 3.58 -19.40 15.87
N GLY A 47 3.81 -18.12 15.55
CA GLY A 47 3.13 -16.98 16.17
C GLY A 47 1.71 -16.76 15.64
N LEU A 48 1.53 -16.75 14.31
CA LEU A 48 0.23 -16.46 13.68
C LEU A 48 -0.91 -17.42 14.10
N PRO A 49 -0.71 -18.76 14.14
CA PRO A 49 -1.76 -19.68 14.61
C PRO A 49 -2.08 -19.49 16.09
N THR A 50 -1.08 -19.09 16.89
CA THR A 50 -1.23 -18.91 18.33
C THR A 50 -2.06 -17.66 18.62
N ILE A 51 -1.74 -16.54 17.97
CA ILE A 51 -2.47 -15.28 18.09
C ILE A 51 -3.93 -15.46 17.66
N ALA A 52 -4.16 -16.11 16.51
CA ALA A 52 -5.51 -16.34 16.00
C ALA A 52 -6.39 -17.12 16.98
N ARG A 53 -5.85 -18.21 17.54
CA ARG A 53 -6.55 -19.05 18.54
C ARG A 53 -6.84 -18.28 19.83
N LEU A 54 -5.89 -17.47 20.26
CA LEU A 54 -6.03 -16.62 21.45
C LEU A 54 -7.20 -15.64 21.29
N ILE A 55 -7.24 -14.94 20.15
CA ILE A 55 -8.32 -14.02 19.81
C ILE A 55 -9.66 -14.78 19.74
N ASP A 56 -9.72 -15.88 19.01
CA ASP A 56 -10.94 -16.69 18.87
C ASP A 56 -11.48 -17.18 20.22
N ASN A 57 -10.62 -17.72 21.08
CA ASN A 57 -10.99 -18.17 22.43
C ASN A 57 -11.51 -17.02 23.29
N LYS A 58 -10.87 -15.85 23.24
CA LYS A 58 -11.34 -14.66 23.98
C LYS A 58 -12.71 -14.22 23.50
N LEU A 59 -12.92 -14.13 22.18
CA LEU A 59 -14.20 -13.73 21.57
C LEU A 59 -15.34 -14.72 21.88
N LYS A 60 -15.03 -16.03 21.95
CA LYS A 60 -15.97 -17.05 22.44
C LYS A 60 -16.31 -16.84 23.91
N ARG A 61 -15.31 -16.61 24.77
CA ARG A 61 -15.50 -16.38 26.22
C ARG A 61 -16.41 -15.18 26.52
N ILE A 62 -16.34 -14.12 25.71
CA ILE A 62 -17.19 -12.93 25.86
C ILE A 62 -18.48 -13.00 25.01
N ASN A 63 -18.78 -14.13 24.39
CA ASN A 63 -19.98 -14.38 23.59
C ASN A 63 -20.21 -13.37 22.45
N VAL A 64 -19.14 -13.04 21.71
CA VAL A 64 -19.22 -12.15 20.54
C VAL A 64 -18.69 -12.77 19.24
N ARG A 65 -18.13 -13.99 19.28
CA ARG A 65 -17.46 -14.62 18.13
C ARG A 65 -18.32 -14.73 16.88
N ASP A 66 -19.62 -14.98 17.01
CA ASP A 66 -20.53 -15.13 15.85
C ASP A 66 -20.90 -13.79 15.18
N ARG A 67 -20.56 -12.67 15.81
CA ARG A 67 -20.84 -11.31 15.32
C ARG A 67 -19.62 -10.63 14.69
N ILE A 68 -18.54 -11.37 14.49
CA ILE A 68 -17.27 -10.88 13.95
C ILE A 68 -16.73 -11.85 12.91
N LYS A 69 -16.10 -11.31 11.87
CA LYS A 69 -15.38 -12.10 10.85
C LYS A 69 -13.89 -12.07 11.10
N ILE A 70 -13.23 -13.22 11.04
CA ILE A 70 -11.77 -13.34 11.19
C ILE A 70 -11.19 -13.90 9.90
N GLY A 71 -10.42 -13.09 9.18
CA GLY A 71 -9.68 -13.49 7.99
C GLY A 71 -8.20 -13.65 8.29
N CYS A 72 -7.50 -14.45 7.48
CA CYS A 72 -6.07 -14.63 7.62
C CYS A 72 -5.36 -14.69 6.27
N LEU A 73 -4.22 -14.00 6.15
CA LEU A 73 -3.29 -14.15 5.06
C LEU A 73 -2.07 -14.94 5.53
N PHE A 74 -1.91 -16.12 4.92
CA PHE A 74 -0.69 -16.92 5.01
C PHE A 74 0.20 -16.57 3.84
N VAL A 75 1.23 -15.78 4.12
CA VAL A 75 2.29 -15.54 3.14
C VAL A 75 3.17 -16.79 3.13
N LEU A 76 3.21 -17.45 1.98
CA LEU A 76 4.05 -18.59 1.64
C LEU A 76 5.41 -18.08 1.14
N PRO A 77 6.42 -18.96 0.96
CA PRO A 77 7.73 -18.53 0.49
C PRO A 77 7.66 -17.73 -0.81
N TYR A 78 8.44 -16.65 -0.88
CA TYR A 78 8.61 -15.83 -2.10
C TYR A 78 10.02 -15.23 -2.23
N PHE A 79 10.87 -15.44 -1.21
CA PHE A 79 12.27 -15.03 -1.22
C PHE A 79 13.13 -16.09 -0.53
N GLY A 80 14.42 -16.06 -0.81
CA GLY A 80 15.44 -16.88 -0.16
C GLY A 80 16.74 -16.11 0.04
N PHE A 81 17.60 -16.66 0.88
CA PHE A 81 18.94 -16.17 1.17
C PHE A 81 19.85 -17.34 1.49
N SER A 82 21.16 -17.13 1.30
CA SER A 82 22.20 -18.08 1.70
C SER A 82 23.09 -17.44 2.76
N PRO A 83 23.36 -18.11 3.90
CA PRO A 83 24.33 -17.63 4.87
C PRO A 83 25.73 -17.49 4.24
N PRO A 84 26.50 -16.45 4.56
CA PRO A 84 27.86 -16.32 4.08
C PRO A 84 28.78 -17.41 4.66
N ALA A 85 29.90 -17.69 3.98
CA ALA A 85 30.90 -18.63 4.46
C ALA A 85 31.47 -18.18 5.82
N GLY A 86 31.43 -19.07 6.81
CA GLY A 86 31.92 -18.80 8.17
C GLY A 86 30.82 -18.47 9.19
N GLU A 87 29.56 -18.32 8.78
CA GLU A 87 28.44 -18.31 9.72
C GLU A 87 28.26 -19.68 10.38
N ASP A 88 27.85 -19.67 11.65
CA ASP A 88 27.63 -20.88 12.43
C ASP A 88 26.52 -21.72 11.76
N PRO A 89 26.81 -22.94 11.27
CA PRO A 89 25.81 -23.82 10.70
C PRO A 89 24.74 -24.23 11.70
N ASP A 90 24.97 -24.06 13.01
CA ASP A 90 24.00 -24.35 14.10
C ASP A 90 23.39 -23.07 14.69
N GLY A 91 23.68 -21.90 14.10
CA GLY A 91 23.14 -20.62 14.56
C GLY A 91 21.60 -20.56 14.52
N ILE A 92 21.02 -19.77 15.44
CA ILE A 92 19.58 -19.58 15.56
C ILE A 92 19.12 -18.52 14.55
N TYR A 93 18.96 -18.93 13.29
CA TYR A 93 18.37 -18.14 12.22
C TYR A 93 17.50 -19.00 11.30
N ALA A 94 16.63 -18.36 10.52
CA ALA A 94 15.77 -19.06 9.58
C ALA A 94 16.60 -19.61 8.41
N ARG A 95 16.25 -20.79 7.90
CA ARG A 95 16.96 -21.43 6.77
C ARG A 95 16.06 -21.48 5.56
N SER A 96 16.49 -20.85 4.46
CA SER A 96 15.71 -20.75 3.23
C SER A 96 15.40 -22.13 2.64
N GLU A 97 16.31 -23.09 2.80
CA GLU A 97 16.18 -24.48 2.34
C GLU A 97 15.07 -25.22 3.09
N GLN A 98 14.70 -24.75 4.29
CA GLN A 98 13.64 -25.34 5.11
C GLN A 98 12.29 -24.64 4.93
N PHE A 99 12.20 -23.53 4.17
CA PHE A 99 10.97 -22.76 4.02
C PHE A 99 9.79 -23.59 3.51
N SER A 100 10.01 -24.44 2.50
CA SER A 100 8.96 -25.31 1.96
C SER A 100 8.47 -26.33 2.99
N LEU A 101 9.39 -26.98 3.71
CA LEU A 101 9.06 -27.96 4.75
C LEU A 101 8.31 -27.32 5.93
N ASN A 102 8.77 -26.15 6.38
CA ASN A 102 8.11 -25.39 7.44
C ASN A 102 6.69 -24.96 7.04
N THR A 103 6.54 -24.51 5.79
CA THR A 103 5.24 -24.14 5.23
C THR A 103 4.30 -25.33 5.19
N GLU A 104 4.76 -26.50 4.73
CA GLU A 104 3.96 -27.72 4.71
C GLU A 104 3.48 -28.10 6.12
N ALA A 105 4.39 -28.09 7.10
CA ALA A 105 4.07 -28.40 8.49
C ALA A 105 3.03 -27.43 9.07
N ALA A 106 3.20 -26.13 8.81
CA ALA A 106 2.25 -25.10 9.21
C ALA A 106 0.88 -25.30 8.56
N LEU A 107 0.82 -25.56 7.25
CA LEU A 107 -0.45 -25.79 6.54
C LEU A 107 -1.18 -27.04 7.04
N ARG A 108 -0.49 -28.15 7.30
CA ARG A 108 -1.08 -29.36 7.91
C ARG A 108 -1.72 -29.06 9.26
N TYR A 109 -1.07 -28.23 10.07
CA TYR A 109 -1.63 -27.74 11.33
C TYR A 109 -2.90 -26.89 11.11
N TYR A 110 -2.91 -26.02 10.11
CA TYR A 110 -4.08 -25.17 9.82
C TYR A 110 -5.27 -25.90 9.20
N VAL A 111 -5.06 -26.96 8.44
CA VAL A 111 -6.16 -27.79 7.93
C VAL A 111 -6.98 -28.37 9.09
N THR A 112 -6.33 -28.74 10.19
CA THR A 112 -6.98 -29.40 11.34
C THR A 112 -7.48 -28.43 12.42
N GLN A 113 -6.89 -27.23 12.55
CA GLN A 113 -7.21 -26.28 13.63
C GLN A 113 -7.70 -24.91 13.11
N GLY A 114 -7.32 -24.53 11.90
CA GLY A 114 -7.58 -23.20 11.33
C GLY A 114 -9.00 -23.04 10.76
N GLN A 115 -9.61 -24.12 10.26
CA GLN A 115 -10.97 -24.07 9.69
C GLN A 115 -12.03 -23.61 10.70
N GLU A 116 -11.85 -23.91 11.98
CA GLU A 116 -12.79 -23.47 13.03
C GLU A 116 -12.61 -21.99 13.38
N ILE A 117 -11.39 -21.48 13.24
CA ILE A 117 -10.96 -20.14 13.66
C ILE A 117 -11.27 -19.10 12.58
N PHE A 118 -10.95 -19.40 11.32
CA PHE A 118 -10.98 -18.41 10.23
C PHE A 118 -12.25 -18.51 9.39
N ASP A 119 -12.85 -17.37 9.10
CA ASP A 119 -13.91 -17.21 8.11
C ASP A 119 -13.36 -17.28 6.69
N ALA A 120 -12.15 -16.76 6.45
CA ALA A 120 -11.46 -16.85 5.17
C ALA A 120 -9.94 -16.94 5.36
N VAL A 121 -9.28 -17.76 4.55
CA VAL A 121 -7.83 -17.93 4.50
C VAL A 121 -7.33 -17.61 3.11
N TYR A 122 -6.35 -16.72 3.00
CA TYR A 122 -5.69 -16.35 1.76
C TYR A 122 -4.30 -16.98 1.76
N LEU A 123 -3.95 -17.70 0.70
CA LEU A 123 -2.60 -18.23 0.51
C LEU A 123 -1.90 -17.45 -0.59
N LEU A 124 -0.73 -16.92 -0.29
CA LEU A 124 -0.01 -16.07 -1.22
C LEU A 124 1.49 -16.38 -1.18
N GLY A 125 2.03 -16.87 -2.29
CA GLY A 125 3.45 -17.19 -2.44
C GLY A 125 3.95 -16.87 -3.83
N ASN A 126 5.23 -17.11 -4.05
CA ASN A 126 5.82 -17.05 -5.37
C ASN A 126 6.68 -18.29 -5.61
N GLU A 127 6.49 -18.96 -6.75
CA GLU A 127 7.33 -20.10 -7.12
C GLU A 127 8.78 -19.64 -7.34
N ASN A 128 8.95 -18.46 -7.93
CA ASN A 128 10.24 -17.86 -8.20
C ASN A 128 10.72 -17.03 -7.00
N PHE A 129 11.75 -17.49 -6.30
CA PHE A 129 12.26 -16.80 -5.12
C PHE A 129 13.19 -15.65 -5.50
N SER A 130 12.88 -14.46 -4.99
CA SER A 130 13.82 -13.34 -5.00
C SER A 130 14.98 -13.61 -4.04
N GLN A 131 16.20 -13.26 -4.43
CA GLN A 131 17.36 -13.40 -3.54
C GLN A 131 17.46 -12.16 -2.66
N VAL A 132 17.58 -12.36 -1.35
CA VAL A 132 17.78 -11.28 -0.38
C VAL A 132 19.10 -11.46 0.35
N GLN A 133 19.63 -10.35 0.84
CA GLN A 133 20.84 -10.36 1.66
C GLN A 133 20.57 -11.09 2.98
N PHE A 134 21.49 -11.98 3.35
CA PHE A 134 21.41 -12.70 4.62
C PHE A 134 21.39 -11.71 5.80
N SER A 135 20.54 -12.03 6.78
CA SER A 135 20.48 -11.33 8.04
C SER A 135 19.96 -12.28 9.11
N ILE A 136 20.53 -12.20 10.32
CA ILE A 136 20.06 -12.94 11.50
C ILE A 136 18.65 -12.47 11.92
N GLY A 137 18.17 -11.33 11.39
CA GLY A 137 16.81 -10.83 11.56
C GLY A 137 16.72 -9.54 12.38
N LYS A 138 15.50 -9.16 12.78
CA LYS A 138 15.19 -7.93 13.54
C LYS A 138 15.56 -6.66 12.78
N ASN A 139 16.37 -5.79 13.38
CA ASN A 139 16.63 -4.44 12.89
C ASN A 139 17.60 -4.39 11.71
N SER A 140 18.41 -5.44 11.51
CA SER A 140 19.36 -5.54 10.40
C SER A 140 18.75 -6.16 9.14
N GLN A 141 17.57 -6.79 9.23
CA GLN A 141 16.90 -7.32 8.06
C GLN A 141 16.15 -6.20 7.32
N ARG A 142 16.53 -6.00 6.05
CA ARG A 142 15.98 -4.98 5.16
C ARG A 142 15.75 -5.61 3.78
N ASN A 143 14.64 -6.35 3.68
CA ASN A 143 14.22 -6.91 2.41
C ASN A 143 13.70 -5.78 1.51
N GLN A 144 13.96 -5.89 0.20
CA GLN A 144 13.36 -4.98 -0.78
C GLN A 144 11.85 -5.26 -0.90
N PRO A 145 11.03 -4.23 -1.18
CA PRO A 145 9.61 -4.43 -1.48
C PRO A 145 9.41 -5.43 -2.61
N HIS A 146 8.45 -6.34 -2.44
CA HIS A 146 8.09 -7.34 -3.45
C HIS A 146 6.64 -7.16 -3.89
N PHE A 147 6.30 -7.45 -5.16
CA PHE A 147 4.91 -7.32 -5.64
C PHE A 147 3.92 -8.21 -4.86
N ILE A 148 4.40 -9.27 -4.20
CA ILE A 148 3.59 -10.10 -3.30
C ILE A 148 2.97 -9.25 -2.17
N GLU A 149 3.63 -8.18 -1.73
CA GLU A 149 3.08 -7.27 -0.73
C GLU A 149 1.89 -6.46 -1.26
N LEU A 150 1.85 -6.14 -2.57
CA LEU A 150 0.67 -5.56 -3.21
C LEU A 150 -0.52 -6.53 -3.13
N TYR A 151 -0.32 -7.81 -3.49
CA TYR A 151 -1.35 -8.82 -3.36
C TYR A 151 -1.78 -9.06 -1.91
N ALA A 152 -0.87 -8.93 -0.94
CA ALA A 152 -1.21 -9.00 0.48
C ALA A 152 -2.20 -7.88 0.87
N GLY A 153 -1.97 -6.67 0.38
CA GLY A 153 -2.91 -5.55 0.52
C GLY A 153 -4.24 -5.80 -0.18
N LEU A 154 -4.22 -6.39 -1.38
CA LEU A 154 -5.44 -6.75 -2.12
C LEU A 154 -6.24 -7.86 -1.42
N ALA A 155 -5.59 -8.84 -0.80
CA ALA A 155 -6.24 -9.86 0.02
C ALA A 155 -6.97 -9.25 1.23
N ALA A 156 -6.33 -8.30 1.92
CA ALA A 156 -6.97 -7.56 3.01
C ALA A 156 -8.16 -6.75 2.50
N ARG A 157 -8.01 -6.04 1.38
CA ARG A 157 -9.11 -5.28 0.75
C ARG A 157 -10.28 -6.20 0.37
N HIS A 158 -10.02 -7.32 -0.29
CA HIS A 158 -11.04 -8.30 -0.67
C HIS A 158 -11.78 -8.82 0.57
N PHE A 159 -11.09 -9.18 1.65
CA PHE A 159 -11.75 -9.60 2.89
C PHE A 159 -12.60 -8.49 3.53
N LEU A 160 -12.09 -7.26 3.55
CA LEU A 160 -12.76 -6.13 4.20
C LEU A 160 -13.99 -5.65 3.42
N LEU A 161 -13.98 -5.73 2.09
CA LEU A 161 -15.08 -5.27 1.24
C LEU A 161 -16.04 -6.41 0.88
N THR A 162 -15.52 -7.54 0.41
CA THR A 162 -16.27 -8.68 -0.14
C THR A 162 -15.81 -9.99 0.50
N PRO A 163 -15.99 -10.17 1.82
CA PRO A 163 -15.56 -11.39 2.50
C PRO A 163 -16.27 -12.61 1.88
N PRO A 164 -15.57 -13.74 1.70
CA PRO A 164 -16.20 -14.97 1.23
C PRO A 164 -17.43 -15.34 2.08
N PRO A 165 -18.54 -15.78 1.45
CA PRO A 165 -19.78 -16.07 2.16
C PRO A 165 -19.67 -17.32 3.04
N GLN A 166 -18.86 -18.30 2.60
CA GLN A 166 -18.66 -19.55 3.31
C GLN A 166 -17.57 -19.41 4.37
N LYS A 167 -17.87 -19.84 5.61
CA LYS A 167 -16.86 -19.94 6.66
C LYS A 167 -15.80 -20.98 6.27
N GLY A 168 -14.53 -20.65 6.48
CA GLY A 168 -13.40 -21.51 6.14
C GLY A 168 -13.03 -21.50 4.66
N ALA A 169 -13.48 -20.49 3.90
CA ALA A 169 -13.11 -20.35 2.50
C ALA A 169 -11.60 -20.20 2.34
N VAL A 170 -11.03 -20.87 1.34
CA VAL A 170 -9.63 -20.70 0.93
C VAL A 170 -9.59 -19.91 -0.36
N VAL A 171 -8.89 -18.78 -0.36
CA VAL A 171 -8.75 -17.87 -1.48
C VAL A 171 -7.34 -17.97 -2.03
N LEU A 172 -7.26 -18.18 -3.35
CA LEU A 172 -6.03 -18.31 -4.12
C LEU A 172 -6.08 -17.33 -5.30
N ILE A 173 -4.91 -17.00 -5.83
CA ILE A 173 -4.78 -16.27 -7.09
C ILE A 173 -3.75 -16.95 -7.98
N SER A 174 -4.01 -16.97 -9.28
CA SER A 174 -3.10 -17.47 -10.30
C SER A 174 -2.78 -16.35 -11.29
N ARG A 175 -1.63 -16.47 -11.95
CA ARG A 175 -1.23 -15.58 -13.05
C ARG A 175 -1.36 -16.32 -14.38
N GLU A 176 -1.58 -15.58 -15.45
CA GLU A 176 -1.62 -16.13 -16.81
C GLU A 176 -0.23 -16.65 -17.23
N ASN A 177 0.82 -15.91 -16.88
CA ASN A 177 2.20 -16.25 -17.20
C ASN A 177 3.06 -16.32 -15.94
N ARG A 178 3.87 -17.38 -15.82
CA ARG A 178 4.76 -17.59 -14.67
C ARG A 178 5.89 -16.57 -14.57
N ASN A 179 6.35 -16.02 -15.70
CA ASN A 179 7.51 -15.13 -15.74
C ASN A 179 7.13 -13.66 -15.96
N MET A 180 5.83 -13.36 -16.09
CA MET A 180 5.35 -12.02 -16.36
C MET A 180 4.06 -11.74 -15.59
N LEU A 181 4.06 -10.65 -14.84
CA LEU A 181 2.89 -10.08 -14.19
C LEU A 181 2.39 -8.89 -15.00
N THR A 182 1.12 -8.88 -15.36
CA THR A 182 0.46 -7.81 -16.10
C THR A 182 -0.77 -7.28 -15.35
N TRP A 183 -1.46 -6.30 -15.93
CA TRP A 183 -2.70 -5.79 -15.36
C TRP A 183 -3.81 -6.85 -15.27
N GLU A 184 -3.81 -7.87 -16.13
CA GLU A 184 -4.82 -8.94 -16.10
C GLU A 184 -4.64 -9.87 -14.89
N ASP A 185 -3.46 -9.86 -14.26
CA ASP A 185 -3.14 -10.69 -13.10
C ASP A 185 -3.48 -10.00 -11.75
N ILE A 186 -4.04 -8.78 -11.79
CA ILE A 186 -4.37 -8.00 -10.59
C ILE A 186 -5.80 -8.32 -10.13
N ALA A 187 -6.02 -8.63 -8.85
CA ALA A 187 -7.37 -8.81 -8.34
C ALA A 187 -8.18 -7.49 -8.42
N ASP A 188 -9.45 -7.57 -8.82
CA ASP A 188 -10.33 -6.41 -9.04
C ASP A 188 -9.68 -5.36 -9.98
N THR A 189 -9.13 -5.83 -11.11
CA THR A 189 -8.31 -5.04 -12.04
C THR A 189 -8.89 -3.67 -12.32
N ASP A 190 -10.17 -3.55 -12.68
CA ASP A 190 -10.75 -2.27 -13.09
C ASP A 190 -10.58 -1.18 -12.03
N GLU A 191 -10.93 -1.48 -10.77
CA GLU A 191 -10.81 -0.51 -9.69
C GLU A 191 -9.34 -0.30 -9.29
N VAL A 192 -8.59 -1.39 -9.11
CA VAL A 192 -7.21 -1.32 -8.63
C VAL A 192 -6.30 -0.63 -9.64
N LYS A 193 -6.43 -0.97 -10.93
CA LYS A 193 -5.70 -0.34 -12.04
C LYS A 193 -5.98 1.15 -12.09
N GLN A 194 -7.26 1.56 -12.06
CA GLN A 194 -7.61 2.98 -12.06
C GLN A 194 -6.99 3.74 -10.88
N LYS A 195 -7.07 3.18 -9.66
CA LYS A 195 -6.52 3.82 -8.46
C LYS A 195 -4.99 3.91 -8.47
N LEU A 196 -4.30 2.82 -8.86
CA LEU A 196 -2.84 2.80 -8.97
C LEU A 196 -2.33 3.73 -10.06
N ILE A 197 -2.99 3.74 -11.23
CA ILE A 197 -2.64 4.65 -12.31
C ILE A 197 -2.82 6.10 -11.88
N ASN A 198 -3.93 6.45 -11.25
CA ASN A 198 -4.17 7.82 -10.84
C ASN A 198 -3.19 8.26 -9.73
N ALA A 199 -2.90 7.39 -8.76
CA ALA A 199 -1.90 7.64 -7.74
C ALA A 199 -0.49 7.85 -8.32
N THR A 200 -0.09 7.02 -9.30
CA THR A 200 1.20 7.13 -9.99
C THR A 200 1.31 8.41 -10.79
N ARG A 201 0.29 8.73 -11.58
CA ARG A 201 0.23 9.99 -12.34
C ARG A 201 0.23 11.20 -11.43
N PHE A 202 -0.49 11.14 -10.30
CA PHE A 202 -0.48 12.20 -9.29
C PHE A 202 0.92 12.38 -8.70
N ALA A 203 1.57 11.31 -8.23
CA ALA A 203 2.90 11.39 -7.65
C ALA A 203 3.92 11.94 -8.65
N TYR A 204 3.84 11.50 -9.91
CA TYR A 204 4.72 11.97 -10.98
C TYR A 204 4.51 13.45 -11.30
N ALA A 205 3.28 13.87 -11.60
CA ALA A 205 2.95 15.25 -11.93
C ALA A 205 3.23 16.21 -10.76
N TRP A 206 3.00 15.74 -9.53
CA TRP A 206 3.31 16.50 -8.33
C TRP A 206 4.80 16.81 -8.23
N LEU A 207 5.67 15.80 -8.40
CA LEU A 207 7.12 15.99 -8.25
C LEU A 207 7.74 16.78 -9.41
N VAL A 208 7.32 16.50 -10.64
CA VAL A 208 7.85 17.16 -11.84
C VAL A 208 7.48 18.64 -11.85
N GLU A 209 6.22 18.95 -11.57
CA GLU A 209 5.68 20.28 -11.84
C GLU A 209 5.31 21.03 -10.55
N ILE A 210 4.38 20.49 -9.78
CA ILE A 210 3.77 21.21 -8.66
C ILE A 210 4.81 21.53 -7.59
N ALA A 211 5.59 20.55 -7.14
CA ALA A 211 6.62 20.71 -6.11
C ALA A 211 7.73 21.68 -6.55
N SER A 212 8.10 21.64 -7.84
CA SER A 212 9.08 22.55 -8.44
C SER A 212 8.57 23.99 -8.42
N GLU A 213 7.31 24.22 -8.83
CA GLU A 213 6.71 25.54 -8.80
C GLU A 213 6.48 26.07 -7.38
N LEU A 214 6.05 25.24 -6.44
CA LEU A 214 5.92 25.66 -5.04
C LEU A 214 7.30 26.05 -4.45
N THR A 215 8.37 25.33 -4.83
CA THR A 215 9.74 25.70 -4.46
C THR A 215 10.15 27.04 -5.06
N ASN A 216 9.82 27.29 -6.32
CA ASN A 216 10.07 28.56 -7.00
C ASN A 216 9.26 29.71 -6.38
N ALA A 217 8.00 29.48 -6.05
CA ALA A 217 7.13 30.43 -5.36
C ALA A 217 7.72 30.85 -4.01
N ARG A 218 8.27 29.89 -3.26
CA ARG A 218 8.96 30.16 -2.00
C ARG A 218 10.24 30.99 -2.19
N LYS A 219 11.06 30.67 -3.20
CA LYS A 219 12.32 31.39 -3.48
C LYS A 219 12.08 32.83 -3.96
N GLN A 220 11.06 33.06 -4.79
CA GLN A 220 10.78 34.35 -5.41
C GLN A 220 9.84 35.24 -4.60
N GLY A 221 9.18 34.69 -3.58
CA GLY A 221 8.10 35.33 -2.83
C GLY A 221 6.73 35.03 -3.45
N ALA A 222 5.79 34.59 -2.61
CA ALA A 222 4.48 34.11 -3.04
C ALA A 222 3.66 35.15 -3.80
N ASP A 223 3.72 36.43 -3.39
CA ASP A 223 3.03 37.55 -4.06
C ASP A 223 3.50 37.72 -5.50
N ARG A 224 4.82 37.81 -5.72
CA ARG A 224 5.41 37.97 -7.05
C ARG A 224 5.10 36.76 -7.93
N PHE A 225 5.26 35.56 -7.39
CA PHE A 225 4.99 34.33 -8.14
C PHE A 225 3.51 34.19 -8.48
N GLY A 226 2.59 34.48 -7.54
CA GLY A 226 1.14 34.40 -7.75
C GLY A 226 0.63 35.29 -8.88
N ARG A 227 1.30 36.42 -9.16
CA ARG A 227 1.00 37.25 -10.34
C ARG A 227 1.36 36.59 -11.67
N LEU A 228 2.39 35.74 -11.69
CA LEU A 228 2.83 34.98 -12.86
C LEU A 228 2.10 33.65 -13.00
N ALA A 229 1.64 33.08 -11.87
CA ALA A 229 1.00 31.78 -11.77
C ALA A 229 -0.35 31.90 -11.02
N PRO A 230 -1.43 32.30 -11.70
CA PRO A 230 -2.73 32.57 -11.07
C PRO A 230 -3.37 31.35 -10.39
N TRP A 231 -2.91 30.13 -10.70
CA TRP A 231 -3.39 28.93 -10.03
C TRP A 231 -3.01 28.94 -8.53
N LEU A 232 -1.86 29.52 -8.16
CA LEU A 232 -1.39 29.54 -6.76
C LEU A 232 -2.36 30.34 -5.87
N THR A 233 -2.85 31.47 -6.37
CA THR A 233 -3.76 32.37 -5.64
C THR A 233 -5.17 31.80 -5.48
N ARG A 234 -5.49 30.66 -6.12
CA ARG A 234 -6.75 29.93 -5.93
C ARG A 234 -6.73 29.10 -4.64
N PHE A 235 -5.54 28.69 -4.19
CA PHE A 235 -5.38 27.79 -3.04
C PHE A 235 -4.75 28.50 -1.84
N TYR A 236 -3.89 29.50 -2.06
CA TYR A 236 -3.18 30.20 -1.00
C TYR A 236 -3.42 31.71 -1.06
N ARG A 237 -3.36 32.33 0.11
CA ARG A 237 -3.12 33.76 0.24
C ARG A 237 -1.68 34.05 -0.14
N THR A 238 -1.50 34.90 -1.14
CA THR A 238 -0.17 35.37 -1.57
C THR A 238 0.08 36.83 -1.25
N ASN A 239 -0.95 37.61 -0.93
CA ASN A 239 -0.86 39.01 -0.50
C ASN A 239 -1.79 39.29 0.70
N SER A 240 -1.58 40.42 1.38
CA SER A 240 -2.31 40.80 2.59
C SER A 240 -3.81 41.05 2.41
N ASN A 241 -4.29 41.22 1.18
CA ASN A 241 -5.69 41.59 0.90
C ASN A 241 -6.61 40.37 0.79
N GLN A 242 -6.09 39.16 0.61
CA GLN A 242 -6.89 37.93 0.61
C GLN A 242 -6.99 37.37 2.04
N THR A 243 -8.16 37.43 2.68
CA THR A 243 -8.29 36.99 4.08
C THR A 243 -8.78 35.56 4.24
N ASN A 244 -9.34 34.96 3.19
CA ASN A 244 -10.10 33.71 3.27
C ASN A 244 -9.30 32.46 2.85
N LEU A 245 -8.00 32.61 2.59
CA LEU A 245 -7.11 31.51 2.17
C LEU A 245 -5.94 31.37 3.17
N PRO A 246 -5.42 30.15 3.40
CA PRO A 246 -4.21 29.93 4.18
C PRO A 246 -3.01 30.66 3.58
N ASP A 247 -2.14 31.22 4.42
CA ASP A 247 -0.92 31.87 3.96
C ASP A 247 0.06 30.82 3.44
N PHE A 248 0.51 30.98 2.18
CA PHE A 248 1.48 30.07 1.59
C PHE A 248 2.74 29.92 2.45
N SER A 249 3.18 30.98 3.12
CA SER A 249 4.41 31.01 3.91
C SER A 249 4.24 30.41 5.31
N GLU A 250 3.02 30.05 5.71
CA GLU A 250 2.74 29.48 7.02
C GLU A 250 3.41 28.12 7.20
N ALA A 251 3.96 27.86 8.39
CA ALA A 251 4.70 26.63 8.67
C ALA A 251 3.87 25.36 8.40
N LYS A 252 2.56 25.38 8.71
CA LYS A 252 1.67 24.24 8.47
C LYS A 252 1.54 23.88 6.99
N GLU A 253 1.49 24.89 6.11
CA GLU A 253 1.37 24.67 4.66
C GLU A 253 2.69 24.15 4.10
N GLN A 254 3.81 24.73 4.52
CA GLN A 254 5.13 24.25 4.14
C GLN A 254 5.40 22.81 4.60
N GLN A 255 4.94 22.45 5.81
CA GLN A 255 5.02 21.08 6.32
C GLN A 255 4.12 20.13 5.52
N ALA A 256 2.89 20.54 5.19
CA ALA A 256 2.01 19.74 4.34
C ALA A 256 2.63 19.48 2.96
N ILE A 257 3.27 20.48 2.35
CA ILE A 257 3.98 20.31 1.06
C ILE A 257 5.08 19.27 1.19
N GLN A 258 5.87 19.33 2.27
CA GLN A 258 6.94 18.35 2.53
C GLN A 258 6.40 16.93 2.72
N ILE A 259 5.29 16.76 3.43
CA ILE A 259 4.64 15.46 3.62
C ILE A 259 4.21 14.87 2.26
N ILE A 260 3.57 15.67 1.40
CA ILE A 260 3.12 15.21 0.09
C ILE A 260 4.30 14.91 -0.83
N ASN A 261 5.33 15.77 -0.86
CA ASN A 261 6.57 15.51 -1.62
C ASN A 261 7.18 14.17 -1.21
N ARG A 262 7.32 13.95 0.10
CA ARG A 262 7.89 12.71 0.64
C ARG A 262 7.04 11.50 0.27
N TRP A 263 5.72 11.60 0.42
CA TRP A 263 4.81 10.51 0.03
C TRP A 263 4.93 10.18 -1.46
N CYS A 264 4.99 11.18 -2.35
CA CYS A 264 5.14 10.96 -3.79
C CYS A 264 6.47 10.25 -4.11
N GLN A 265 7.57 10.66 -3.47
CA GLN A 265 8.88 10.03 -3.65
C GLN A 265 8.91 8.60 -3.12
N GLU A 266 8.40 8.36 -1.91
CA GLU A 266 8.34 7.02 -1.31
C GLU A 266 7.42 6.10 -2.11
N TYR A 267 6.29 6.60 -2.61
CA TYR A 267 5.38 5.85 -3.47
C TYR A 267 6.03 5.42 -4.77
N LEU A 268 6.68 6.34 -5.51
CA LEU A 268 7.33 5.98 -6.79
C LEU A 268 8.54 5.06 -6.58
N ARG A 269 9.30 5.21 -5.48
CA ARG A 269 10.37 4.28 -5.11
C ARG A 269 9.82 2.88 -4.81
N TRP A 270 8.77 2.80 -4.01
CA TRP A 270 8.08 1.53 -3.73
C TRP A 270 7.57 0.89 -5.02
N LEU A 271 6.92 1.67 -5.88
CA LEU A 271 6.40 1.18 -7.16
C LEU A 271 7.53 0.67 -8.07
N SER A 272 8.65 1.38 -8.15
CA SER A 272 9.84 0.93 -8.88
C SER A 272 10.41 -0.35 -8.28
N ALA A 273 10.50 -0.46 -6.94
CA ALA A 273 11.07 -1.60 -6.26
C ALA A 273 10.23 -2.87 -6.49
N ILE A 274 8.90 -2.80 -6.40
CA ILE A 274 8.05 -3.97 -6.67
C ILE A 274 8.09 -4.42 -8.14
N HIS A 275 8.61 -3.60 -9.06
CA HIS A 275 8.85 -3.99 -10.44
C HIS A 275 10.24 -4.62 -10.68
N GLN A 276 11.15 -4.47 -9.73
CA GLN A 276 12.49 -5.02 -9.78
C GLN A 276 12.49 -6.38 -9.10
N CYS A 277 12.19 -7.43 -9.85
CA CYS A 277 12.28 -8.81 -9.39
C CYS A 277 13.29 -9.57 -10.26
N ASP A 278 14.19 -10.32 -9.63
CA ASP A 278 15.31 -10.98 -10.32
C ASP A 278 14.85 -12.03 -11.33
N SER A 279 13.73 -12.68 -11.05
CA SER A 279 13.26 -13.89 -11.71
C SER A 279 11.97 -13.68 -12.53
N GLU A 280 11.33 -12.52 -12.41
CA GLU A 280 10.01 -12.25 -13.00
C GLU A 280 9.92 -10.81 -13.48
N ARG A 281 9.25 -10.60 -14.62
CA ARG A 281 8.98 -9.26 -15.14
C ARG A 281 7.63 -8.77 -14.65
N VAL A 282 7.61 -7.66 -13.92
CA VAL A 282 6.36 -6.96 -13.58
C VAL A 282 6.13 -5.84 -14.60
N ALA A 283 5.02 -5.91 -15.33
CA ALA A 283 4.70 -5.06 -16.47
C ALA A 283 3.44 -4.22 -16.22
N LEU A 284 3.40 -3.48 -15.11
CA LEU A 284 2.30 -2.56 -14.79
C LEU A 284 2.64 -1.13 -15.23
N PHE A 285 3.84 -0.66 -14.91
CA PHE A 285 4.34 0.69 -15.20
C PHE A 285 5.73 0.67 -15.84
N ASN A 286 6.03 1.68 -16.65
CA ASN A 286 7.36 1.92 -17.19
C ASN A 286 8.23 2.62 -16.14
N THR A 287 8.84 1.83 -15.27
CA THR A 287 9.56 2.33 -14.08
C THR A 287 10.88 3.00 -14.41
N ASP A 288 11.49 2.77 -15.58
CA ASP A 288 12.71 3.45 -16.01
C ASP A 288 12.56 4.98 -16.05
N ILE A 289 11.34 5.46 -16.24
CA ILE A 289 10.97 6.88 -16.23
C ILE A 289 11.18 7.53 -14.85
N PHE A 290 11.07 6.75 -13.75
CA PHE A 290 11.08 7.27 -12.38
C PHE A 290 11.89 6.43 -11.38
N SER A 291 12.66 5.44 -11.85
CA SER A 291 13.49 4.57 -11.01
C SER A 291 14.64 5.33 -10.35
N ASN A 292 15.11 6.41 -10.98
CA ASN A 292 16.09 7.33 -10.43
C ASN A 292 15.46 8.72 -10.23
N LEU A 293 14.85 8.92 -9.06
CA LEU A 293 14.24 10.21 -8.68
C LEU A 293 15.26 11.33 -8.41
N ASP A 294 16.56 11.00 -8.29
CA ASP A 294 17.62 12.00 -8.14
C ASP A 294 18.00 12.63 -9.49
N LYS A 295 17.69 11.95 -10.60
CA LYS A 295 17.70 12.55 -11.94
C LYS A 295 16.46 13.41 -12.12
N GLN A 296 16.59 14.46 -12.92
CA GLN A 296 15.45 15.31 -13.26
C GLN A 296 14.40 14.50 -14.03
N LEU A 297 13.23 14.33 -13.41
CA LEU A 297 12.06 13.75 -14.05
C LEU A 297 11.60 14.65 -15.22
N LYS A 298 11.07 14.02 -16.27
CA LYS A 298 10.75 14.67 -17.54
C LYS A 298 9.24 14.74 -17.75
N GLU A 299 8.73 15.94 -17.98
CA GLU A 299 7.30 16.17 -18.17
C GLU A 299 6.72 15.36 -19.33
N GLU A 300 7.48 15.22 -20.41
CA GLU A 300 7.08 14.52 -21.63
C GLU A 300 6.84 13.01 -21.43
N GLU A 301 7.34 12.43 -20.34
CA GLU A 301 7.22 10.99 -20.06
C GLU A 301 5.94 10.61 -19.30
N GLN A 302 5.16 11.58 -18.81
CA GLN A 302 3.95 11.28 -18.03
C GLN A 302 2.96 10.39 -18.79
N ASN A 303 2.83 10.57 -20.10
CA ASN A 303 1.91 9.78 -20.94
C ASN A 303 2.40 8.35 -21.23
N ASN A 304 3.66 8.03 -20.89
CA ASN A 304 4.30 6.74 -21.11
C ASN A 304 4.44 5.92 -19.82
N LEU A 305 3.93 6.42 -18.68
CA LEU A 305 4.06 5.78 -17.38
C LEU A 305 3.40 4.41 -17.31
N VAL A 306 2.28 4.21 -17.99
CA VAL A 306 1.44 3.00 -17.86
C VAL A 306 1.70 2.04 -19.01
N ILE A 307 2.06 0.80 -18.69
CA ILE A 307 2.18 -0.27 -19.69
C ILE A 307 0.77 -0.70 -20.10
N GLY A 308 0.52 -0.78 -21.41
CA GLY A 308 -0.80 -1.11 -21.96
C GLY A 308 -1.81 0.03 -21.90
N ASP A 309 -1.36 1.30 -21.86
CA ASP A 309 -2.25 2.45 -22.02
C ASP A 309 -2.82 2.52 -23.44
N ASN A 310 -4.10 2.20 -23.58
CA ASN A 310 -4.83 2.15 -24.85
C ASN A 310 -5.57 3.46 -25.19
N ARG A 311 -5.40 4.54 -24.41
CA ARG A 311 -6.00 5.85 -24.72
C ARG A 311 -5.44 6.39 -26.04
N ASP A 312 -6.27 7.12 -26.78
CA ASP A 312 -5.86 7.77 -28.03
C ASP A 312 -4.81 8.89 -27.80
N ARG A 313 -4.14 9.30 -28.89
CA ARG A 313 -3.07 10.31 -28.84
C ARG A 313 -3.55 11.66 -28.31
N THR A 314 -4.78 12.05 -28.60
CA THR A 314 -5.34 13.33 -28.13
C THR A 314 -5.52 13.31 -26.63
N ARG A 315 -6.08 12.23 -26.08
CA ARG A 315 -6.22 12.05 -24.62
C ARG A 315 -4.87 11.99 -23.91
N LYS A 316 -3.91 11.23 -24.45
CA LYS A 316 -2.53 11.18 -23.93
C LYS A 316 -1.84 12.54 -23.94
N ALA A 317 -2.08 13.38 -24.96
CA ALA A 317 -1.50 14.72 -25.04
C ALA A 317 -2.08 15.71 -24.01
N GLN A 318 -3.25 15.42 -23.42
CA GLN A 318 -3.81 16.21 -22.32
C GLN A 318 -3.13 15.89 -20.97
N ASP A 319 -2.40 14.78 -20.90
CA ASP A 319 -1.68 14.29 -19.72
C ASP A 319 -0.32 14.98 -19.55
N ASN A 320 -0.35 16.33 -19.59
CA ASN A 320 0.84 17.17 -19.50
C ASN A 320 0.84 17.92 -18.15
N PRO A 321 1.88 17.72 -17.29
CA PRO A 321 1.92 18.34 -15.97
C PRO A 321 1.77 19.86 -16.00
N LYS A 322 2.40 20.55 -16.97
CA LYS A 322 2.34 22.03 -17.07
C LYS A 322 0.93 22.55 -17.29
N ARG A 323 0.21 21.91 -18.22
CA ARG A 323 -1.18 22.30 -18.56
C ARG A 323 -2.17 21.95 -17.46
N LEU A 324 -1.85 20.96 -16.61
CA LEU A 324 -2.70 20.53 -15.50
C LEU A 324 -3.07 21.70 -14.58
N LYS A 325 -2.08 22.56 -14.27
CA LYS A 325 -2.23 23.67 -13.32
C LYS A 325 -3.29 24.70 -13.72
N GLU A 326 -3.45 24.92 -15.03
CA GLU A 326 -4.41 25.89 -15.57
C GLU A 326 -5.86 25.49 -15.25
N ARG A 327 -6.11 24.18 -15.15
CA ARG A 327 -7.42 23.56 -14.93
C ARG A 327 -7.79 23.38 -13.47
N LEU A 328 -6.85 23.56 -12.55
CA LEU A 328 -7.08 23.32 -11.11
C LEU A 328 -8.14 24.27 -10.56
N ASN A 329 -9.21 23.71 -10.02
CA ASN A 329 -10.36 24.46 -9.52
C ASN A 329 -10.76 24.02 -8.09
N PRO A 330 -10.57 24.86 -7.06
CA PRO A 330 -10.93 24.52 -5.68
C PRO A 330 -12.44 24.33 -5.47
N ASN A 331 -13.29 24.84 -6.37
CA ASN A 331 -14.75 24.69 -6.26
C ASN A 331 -15.26 23.30 -6.67
N GLN A 332 -14.42 22.48 -7.31
CA GLN A 332 -14.78 21.13 -7.75
C GLN A 332 -14.41 20.03 -6.74
N ILE A 333 -13.75 20.40 -5.64
CA ILE A 333 -13.30 19.44 -4.61
C ILE A 333 -14.03 19.69 -3.28
N THR A 334 -14.30 18.61 -2.55
CA THR A 334 -14.90 18.69 -1.22
C THR A 334 -13.91 19.24 -0.19
N PRO A 335 -14.37 20.03 0.80
CA PRO A 335 -13.50 20.57 1.85
C PRO A 335 -12.65 19.48 2.56
N PRO A 336 -11.42 19.80 2.99
CA PRO A 336 -10.69 21.05 2.73
C PRO A 336 -10.37 21.21 1.24
N ASN A 337 -10.67 22.39 0.70
CA ASN A 337 -10.50 22.77 -0.70
C ASN A 337 -9.53 23.94 -0.91
N GLN A 338 -8.83 24.33 0.15
CA GLN A 338 -7.85 25.40 0.17
C GLN A 338 -6.51 24.88 0.69
N GLY A 339 -5.47 25.70 0.58
CA GLY A 339 -4.10 25.39 0.99
C GLY A 339 -3.57 24.17 0.24
N THR A 340 -2.58 23.53 0.87
CA THR A 340 -1.84 22.41 0.28
C THR A 340 -2.72 21.18 0.08
N MET A 341 -3.59 20.89 1.04
CA MET A 341 -4.52 19.76 0.94
C MET A 341 -5.53 19.97 -0.21
N GLY A 342 -6.07 21.18 -0.34
CA GLY A 342 -6.95 21.54 -1.45
C GLY A 342 -6.25 21.42 -2.79
N LEU A 343 -5.02 21.93 -2.90
CA LEU A 343 -4.21 21.82 -4.11
C LEU A 343 -4.00 20.35 -4.51
N ALA A 344 -3.57 19.51 -3.57
CA ALA A 344 -3.32 18.10 -3.85
C ALA A 344 -4.58 17.34 -4.29
N LYS A 345 -5.72 17.60 -3.63
CA LYS A 345 -7.02 17.05 -4.05
C LYS A 345 -7.40 17.50 -5.46
N ALA A 346 -7.20 18.76 -5.81
CA ALA A 346 -7.52 19.28 -7.13
C ALA A 346 -6.65 18.61 -8.22
N VAL A 347 -5.35 18.45 -7.95
CA VAL A 347 -4.42 17.75 -8.86
C VAL A 347 -4.85 16.29 -9.04
N TYR A 348 -5.17 15.58 -7.95
CA TYR A 348 -5.61 14.19 -8.00
C TYR A 348 -6.94 14.03 -8.77
N LEU A 349 -7.90 14.93 -8.54
CA LEU A 349 -9.20 14.91 -9.20
C LEU A 349 -9.06 15.19 -10.71
N GLU A 350 -8.30 16.21 -11.09
CA GLU A 350 -8.11 16.57 -12.50
C GLU A 350 -7.44 15.43 -13.27
N LEU A 351 -6.40 14.81 -12.70
CA LEU A 351 -5.78 13.64 -13.31
C LEU A 351 -6.75 12.46 -13.45
N SER A 352 -7.61 12.26 -12.44
CA SER A 352 -8.66 11.24 -12.49
C SER A 352 -9.63 11.50 -13.63
N ASN A 353 -10.06 12.76 -13.82
CA ASN A 353 -10.97 13.14 -14.90
C ASN A 353 -10.33 12.89 -16.27
N LEU A 354 -9.06 13.27 -16.45
CA LEU A 354 -8.33 13.05 -17.72
C LEU A 354 -8.16 11.56 -18.08
N TRP A 355 -8.16 10.69 -17.08
CA TRP A 355 -8.13 9.24 -17.28
C TRP A 355 -9.52 8.63 -17.45
N GLY A 356 -10.48 9.07 -16.63
CA GLY A 356 -11.81 8.46 -16.46
C GLY A 356 -12.90 8.98 -17.39
N THR A 357 -12.61 9.90 -18.31
CA THR A 357 -13.56 10.25 -19.39
C THR A 357 -13.68 9.10 -20.40
N ASN A 358 -14.47 8.09 -20.08
CA ASN A 358 -15.06 7.21 -21.08
C ASN A 358 -16.19 7.93 -21.80
#